data_AF-A0A2N5IVI7-F1
#
_entry.id   AF-A0A2N5IVI7-F1
#
_cell.length_a   1.000
_cell.length_b   1.000
_cell.length_c   1.000
_cell.angle_alpha   90.00
_cell.angle_beta   90.00
_cell.angle_gamma   90.00
#
_symmetry.space_group_name_H-M   'P 1'
#
loop_
_entity.id
_entity.type
_entity.pdbx_description
1 polymer ?
#
loop_
_entity_poly.entity_id
_entity_poly.type
_entity_poly.pdbx_seq_one_letter_code
_entity_poly.pdbx_strand_id
1 'polypeptide(L)'
;MTPTPTLGVLTVTAAARSGGQTVTVTPDVGAGLQRRIMITDADKTPTVAYDTVCDLKSGWTAFPADGAVSGTEAQVATVVDCTTSGANARLLGKGTLPAPLA
;
A
#
# COMPACT_ATOMS: atom_id res chain seq x y z
N MET A 1 -31.08 5.54 7.23
CA MET A 1 -29.99 4.58 6.97
C MET A 1 -28.75 5.40 6.70
N THR A 2 -27.71 5.27 7.53
CA THR A 2 -26.43 5.96 7.29
C THR A 2 -25.70 5.19 6.19
N PRO A 3 -25.13 5.84 5.16
CA PRO A 3 -24.39 5.12 4.12
C PRO A 3 -23.24 4.33 4.73
N THR A 4 -23.04 3.09 4.26
CA THR A 4 -21.89 2.28 4.64
C THR A 4 -20.61 3.00 4.19
N PRO A 5 -19.65 3.26 5.08
CA PRO A 5 -18.41 3.91 4.70
C PRO A 5 -17.64 3.05 3.69
N THR A 6 -17.05 3.69 2.69
CA THR A 6 -16.22 3.07 1.66
C THR A 6 -14.78 3.55 1.77
N LEU A 7 -13.85 2.78 1.23
CA LEU A 7 -12.46 3.23 1.11
C LEU A 7 -12.35 4.45 0.19
N GLY A 8 -11.49 5.39 0.57
CA GLY A 8 -10.94 6.36 -0.36
C GLY A 8 -9.88 5.73 -1.27
N VAL A 9 -9.41 6.51 -2.24
CA VAL A 9 -8.49 6.05 -3.28
C VAL A 9 -7.10 6.67 -3.09
N LEU A 10 -6.07 5.84 -3.21
CA LEU A 10 -4.68 6.27 -3.40
C LEU A 10 -4.26 5.99 -4.84
N THR A 11 -3.51 6.91 -5.43
CA THR A 11 -2.76 6.64 -6.65
C THR A 11 -1.39 6.09 -6.26
N VAL A 12 -1.04 4.90 -6.76
CA VAL A 12 0.22 4.23 -6.46
C VAL A 12 0.95 4.01 -7.78
N THR A 13 2.12 4.61 -7.91
CA THR A 13 2.99 4.45 -9.08
C THR A 13 4.31 3.83 -8.63
N ALA A 14 4.86 2.92 -9.44
CA ALA A 14 6.16 2.33 -9.18
C ALA A 14 7.12 2.61 -10.34
N ALA A 15 8.35 2.96 -10.02
CA ALA A 15 9.44 3.14 -10.97
C ALA A 15 10.61 2.21 -10.63
N ALA A 16 11.30 1.71 -11.65
CA ALA A 16 12.49 0.90 -11.45
C ALA A 16 13.64 1.73 -10.86
N ARG A 17 14.43 1.13 -9.97
CA ARG A 17 15.63 1.72 -9.37
C ARG A 17 16.75 0.67 -9.36
N SER A 18 18.01 1.08 -9.32
CA SER A 18 19.10 0.13 -9.06
C SER A 18 18.92 -0.49 -7.67
N GLY A 19 18.86 -1.82 -7.62
CA GLY A 19 18.60 -2.58 -6.39
C GLY A 19 17.14 -2.64 -5.93
N GLY A 20 16.15 -2.26 -6.77
CA GLY A 20 14.73 -2.43 -6.44
C GLY A 20 13.78 -1.53 -7.23
N GLN A 21 12.75 -1.03 -6.56
CA GLN A 21 11.79 -0.07 -7.11
C GLN A 21 11.58 1.08 -6.12
N THR A 22 11.05 2.19 -6.63
CA THR A 22 10.52 3.28 -5.82
C THR A 22 9.02 3.36 -6.04
N VAL A 23 8.25 3.24 -4.96
CA VAL A 23 6.80 3.42 -4.94
C VAL A 23 6.48 4.83 -4.47
N THR A 24 5.75 5.58 -5.29
CA THR A 24 5.23 6.90 -4.96
C THR A 24 3.72 6.82 -4.81
N VAL A 25 3.18 7.52 -3.80
CA VAL A 25 1.78 7.42 -3.42
C VAL A 25 1.19 8.80 -3.19
N THR A 26 0.07 9.09 -3.85
CA THR A 26 -0.67 10.35 -3.66
C THR A 26 -2.13 10.06 -3.28
N PRO A 27 -2.76 10.89 -2.44
CA PRO A 27 -2.18 12.04 -1.71
C PRO A 27 -1.21 11.63 -0.59
N ASP A 28 -0.58 12.62 0.05
CA ASP A 28 0.15 12.41 1.30
C ASP A 28 -0.76 11.86 2.40
N VAL A 29 -0.15 11.22 3.39
CA VAL A 29 -0.87 10.61 4.51
C VAL A 29 -1.63 11.68 5.30
N GLY A 30 -2.94 11.51 5.43
CA GLY A 30 -3.79 12.40 6.20
C GLY A 30 -3.51 12.36 7.71
N ALA A 31 -3.91 13.42 8.42
CA ALA A 31 -3.76 13.50 9.87
C ALA A 31 -4.44 12.31 10.59
N GLY A 32 -3.75 11.72 11.57
CA GLY A 32 -4.25 10.56 12.33
C GLY A 32 -4.18 9.22 11.57
N LEU A 33 -3.62 9.20 10.37
CA LEU A 33 -3.38 8.00 9.58
C LEU A 33 -1.89 7.65 9.54
N GLN A 34 -1.61 6.43 9.12
CA GLN A 34 -0.29 5.89 8.82
C GLN A 34 -0.37 5.08 7.52
N ARG A 35 0.74 4.97 6.79
CA ARG A 35 0.79 4.22 5.54
C ARG A 35 1.44 2.86 5.73
N ARG A 36 0.80 1.85 5.13
CA ARG A 36 1.25 0.46 5.12
C ARG A 36 1.32 -0.04 3.69
N ILE A 37 2.17 -1.03 3.47
CA ILE A 37 2.34 -1.68 2.18
C ILE A 37 2.38 -3.19 2.35
N MET A 38 1.87 -3.91 1.35
CA MET A 38 2.05 -5.33 1.16
C MET A 38 2.36 -5.58 -0.31
N ILE A 39 3.44 -6.31 -0.58
CA ILE A 39 3.85 -6.68 -1.94
C ILE A 39 3.57 -8.17 -2.11
N THR A 40 2.78 -8.50 -3.13
CA THR A 40 2.38 -9.88 -3.43
C THR A 40 2.49 -10.15 -4.92
N ASP A 41 2.46 -11.43 -5.29
CA ASP A 41 2.17 -11.81 -6.67
C ASP A 41 0.77 -11.29 -7.09
N ALA A 42 0.56 -11.10 -8.40
CA ALA A 42 -0.65 -10.49 -8.95
C ALA A 42 -1.95 -11.27 -8.63
N ASP A 43 -1.86 -12.59 -8.48
CA ASP A 43 -2.97 -13.48 -8.12
C ASP A 43 -3.21 -13.57 -6.59
N LYS A 44 -2.32 -13.00 -5.78
CA LYS A 44 -2.35 -13.03 -4.32
C LYS A 44 -2.63 -11.69 -3.68
N THR A 45 -3.10 -10.70 -4.45
CA THR A 45 -3.36 -9.37 -3.88
C THR A 45 -4.43 -9.45 -2.79
N PRO A 46 -4.22 -8.82 -1.62
CA PRO A 46 -5.19 -8.87 -0.55
C PRO A 46 -6.49 -8.15 -0.95
N THR A 47 -7.61 -8.66 -0.44
CA THR A 47 -8.87 -7.91 -0.44
C THR A 47 -8.90 -7.04 0.81
N VAL A 48 -9.01 -5.73 0.61
CA VAL A 48 -9.07 -4.74 1.69
C VAL A 48 -10.37 -3.98 1.56
N ALA A 49 -11.23 -4.10 2.57
CA ALA A 49 -12.43 -3.28 2.74
C ALA A 49 -12.18 -2.18 3.77
N TYR A 50 -13.09 -1.21 3.87
CA TYR A 50 -13.07 -0.21 4.95
C TYR A 50 -13.02 -0.93 6.31
N ASP A 51 -12.24 -0.40 7.26
CA ASP A 51 -11.99 -1.01 8.59
C ASP A 51 -11.26 -2.37 8.60
N THR A 52 -10.74 -2.86 7.46
CA THR A 52 -9.83 -4.01 7.48
C THR A 52 -8.59 -3.66 8.30
N VAL A 53 -8.19 -4.56 9.21
CA VAL A 53 -6.99 -4.39 10.04
C VAL A 53 -5.75 -4.68 9.20
N CYS A 54 -4.95 -3.63 8.93
CA CYS A 54 -3.72 -3.68 8.15
C CYS A 54 -2.49 -3.56 9.04
N ASP A 55 -2.38 -4.44 10.04
CA ASP A 55 -1.30 -4.41 11.02
C ASP A 55 -0.07 -5.25 10.62
N LEU A 56 1.01 -5.09 11.36
CA LEU A 56 2.26 -5.81 11.12
C LEU A 56 2.11 -7.34 11.30
N LYS A 57 1.22 -7.78 12.20
CA LYS A 57 1.00 -9.21 12.49
C LYS A 57 0.26 -9.90 11.36
N SER A 58 -0.55 -9.16 10.60
CA SER A 58 -1.26 -9.63 9.41
C SER A 58 -0.41 -9.56 8.13
N GLY A 59 0.90 -9.32 8.26
CA GLY A 59 1.85 -9.35 7.15
C GLY A 59 2.03 -8.02 6.41
N TRP A 60 1.39 -6.94 6.86
CA TRP A 60 1.67 -5.60 6.33
C TRP A 60 3.01 -5.09 6.86
N THR A 61 3.66 -4.20 6.11
CA THR A 61 4.88 -3.53 6.55
C THR A 61 4.66 -2.02 6.63
N ALA A 62 5.51 -1.33 7.39
CA ALA A 62 5.54 0.13 7.37
C ALA A 62 5.95 0.61 5.97
N PHE A 63 5.28 1.64 5.47
CA PHE A 63 5.69 2.23 4.19
C PHE A 63 7.05 2.93 4.36
N PRO A 64 8.04 2.62 3.51
CA PRO A 64 9.37 3.22 3.59
C PRO A 64 9.30 4.72 3.27
N ALA A 65 10.03 5.55 4.04
CA ALA A 65 9.95 7.01 3.93
C ALA A 65 10.37 7.55 2.55
N ASP A 66 11.29 6.86 1.88
CA ASP A 66 11.78 7.16 0.53
C ASP A 66 11.04 6.36 -0.56
N GLY A 67 10.02 5.58 -0.19
CA GLY A 67 9.29 4.71 -1.11
C GLY A 67 10.11 3.52 -1.64
N ALA A 68 11.33 3.28 -1.13
CA ALA A 68 12.20 2.23 -1.65
C ALA A 68 11.69 0.84 -1.23
N VAL A 69 11.42 -0.01 -2.23
CA VAL A 69 10.95 -1.38 -2.03
C VAL A 69 11.79 -2.37 -2.84
N SER A 70 11.69 -3.64 -2.47
CA SER A 70 12.32 -4.75 -3.19
C SER A 70 11.25 -5.78 -3.51
N GLY A 71 10.86 -5.83 -4.79
CA GLY A 71 9.99 -6.87 -5.33
C GLY A 71 10.47 -7.33 -6.70
N THR A 72 9.82 -8.36 -7.23
CA THR A 72 10.04 -8.84 -8.60
C THR A 72 9.10 -8.13 -9.57
N GLU A 73 9.43 -8.19 -10.86
CA GLU A 73 8.55 -7.70 -11.92
C GLU A 73 7.14 -8.30 -11.81
N ALA A 74 6.12 -7.50 -12.12
CA ALA A 74 4.71 -7.86 -12.12
C ALA A 74 4.09 -8.16 -10.74
N GLN A 75 4.87 -8.09 -9.64
CA GLN A 75 4.28 -8.05 -8.31
C GLN A 75 3.49 -6.77 -8.10
N VAL A 76 2.51 -6.82 -7.20
CA VAL A 76 1.62 -5.70 -6.91
C VAL A 76 1.94 -5.15 -5.53
N ALA A 77 2.32 -3.88 -5.48
CA ALA A 77 2.37 -3.09 -4.27
C ALA A 77 0.95 -2.62 -3.92
N THR A 78 0.36 -3.24 -2.91
CA THR A 78 -0.90 -2.76 -2.32
C THR A 78 -0.56 -1.82 -1.16
N VAL A 79 -1.01 -0.57 -1.25
CA VAL A 79 -0.77 0.47 -0.25
C VAL A 79 -2.08 0.86 0.40
N VAL A 80 -2.05 1.01 1.73
CA VAL A 80 -3.20 1.43 2.52
C VAL A 80 -2.79 2.58 3.43
N ASP A 81 -3.65 3.60 3.49
CA ASP A 81 -3.66 4.51 4.64
C ASP A 81 -4.68 3.97 5.66
N CYS A 82 -4.20 3.73 6.87
CA CYS A 82 -5.00 3.20 7.95
C CYS A 82 -4.85 4.05 9.22
N THR A 83 -5.77 3.90 10.17
CA THR A 83 -5.71 4.63 11.44
C THR A 83 -4.43 4.28 12.20
N THR A 84 -3.83 5.26 12.89
CA THR A 84 -2.64 5.01 13.72
C THR A 84 -2.92 4.02 14.86
N SER A 85 -4.11 4.12 15.45
CA SER A 85 -4.64 3.14 16.41
C SER A 85 -5.51 2.10 15.70
N GLY A 86 -5.23 0.81 15.91
CA GLY A 86 -6.01 -0.30 15.35
C GLY A 86 -5.73 -0.63 13.87
N ALA A 87 -4.95 0.19 13.16
CA ALA A 87 -4.56 -0.05 11.77
C ALA A 87 -5.75 -0.30 10.81
N ASN A 88 -6.87 0.39 11.02
CA ASN A 88 -8.10 0.21 10.25
C ASN A 88 -8.03 0.96 8.92
N ALA A 89 -8.20 0.26 7.80
CA ALA A 89 -8.07 0.82 6.44
C ALA A 89 -9.06 1.95 6.16
N ARG A 90 -8.56 3.03 5.53
CA ARG A 90 -9.32 4.23 5.15
C ARG A 90 -9.16 4.54 3.67
N LEU A 91 -7.96 4.44 3.12
CA LEU A 91 -7.69 4.60 1.69
C LEU A 91 -6.89 3.41 1.18
N LEU A 92 -7.06 3.07 -0.09
CA LEU A 92 -6.38 1.96 -0.76
C LEU A 92 -5.91 2.39 -2.15
N GLY A 93 -4.72 1.93 -2.54
CA GLY A 93 -4.24 1.98 -3.91
C GLY A 93 -3.36 0.79 -4.22
N LYS A 94 -3.21 0.48 -5.51
CA LYS A 94 -2.38 -0.61 -6.01
C LYS A 94 -1.54 -0.13 -7.17
N GLY A 95 -0.28 -0.57 -7.22
CA GLY A 95 0.63 -0.32 -8.35
C GLY A 95 1.42 -1.59 -8.67
N THR A 96 1.54 -1.91 -9.96
CA THR A 96 2.37 -3.02 -10.42
C THR A 96 3.84 -2.60 -10.47
N LEU A 97 4.71 -3.42 -9.91
CA LEU A 97 6.14 -3.18 -9.89
C LEU A 97 6.76 -3.50 -11.27
N PRO A 98 7.57 -2.59 -11.84
CA PRO A 98 8.41 -2.93 -12.98
C PRO A 98 9.59 -3.81 -12.54
N ALA A 99 10.27 -4.42 -13.52
CA ALA A 99 11.56 -5.06 -13.27
C ALA A 99 12.55 -4.06 -12.61
N PRO A 100 13.31 -4.48 -11.58
CA PRO A 100 14.34 -3.64 -11.00
C PRO A 100 15.45 -3.38 -12.02
N LEU A 101 16.16 -2.26 -11.86
CA LEU A 101 17.38 -2.02 -12.64
C LEU A 101 18.52 -2.86 -12.05
N ALA A 102 19.40 -3.36 -12.93
CA ALA A 102 20.61 -4.05 -12.55
C ALA A 102 21.58 -3.18 -11.74
#